data_AF-A0A1Q2L3U4-F1
#
_entry.id   AF-A0A1Q2L3U4-F1
#
_cell.length_a   1.000
_cell.length_b   1.000
_cell.length_c   1.000
_cell.angle_alpha   90.00
_cell.angle_beta   90.00
_cell.angle_gamma   90.00
#
_symmetry.space_group_name_H-M   'P 1'
#
loop_
_entity.id
_entity.type
_entity.pdbx_description
1 polymer ?
#
loop_
_entity_poly.entity_id
_entity_poly.type
_entity_poly.pdbx_seq_one_letter_code
_entity_poly.pdbx_strand_id
1 'polypeptide(L)'
;MEQQTKTAAGSEEVVLLRDWVVALILMAIPVVGFIMILVWSFSAGTNVNLRNFARASLIVVSIVLFLYVILFVLIGMAASSYTY
;
A
#
# COMPACT_ATOMS: atom_id res chain seq x y z
N MET A 1 -31.14 34.41 -0.11
CA MET A 1 -31.05 32.96 -0.30
C MET A 1 -29.84 32.65 -1.19
N GLU A 2 -28.64 33.12 -0.81
CA GLU A 2 -27.45 33.12 -1.67
C GLU A 2 -26.23 32.49 -0.96
N GLN A 3 -26.45 31.44 -0.18
CA GLN A 3 -25.36 30.71 0.49
C GLN A 3 -25.46 29.19 0.31
N GLN A 4 -25.81 28.72 -0.89
CA GLN A 4 -25.68 27.31 -1.29
C GLN A 4 -25.12 27.10 -2.70
N THR A 5 -24.22 27.98 -3.17
CA THR A 5 -23.41 27.75 -4.39
C THR A 5 -21.91 27.79 -4.11
N LYS A 6 -21.49 27.63 -2.86
CA LYS A 6 -20.15 27.09 -2.58
C LYS A 6 -20.29 25.58 -2.70
N THR A 7 -20.38 25.09 -3.94
CA THR A 7 -20.35 23.67 -4.24
C THR A 7 -19.29 23.04 -3.35
N ALA A 8 -19.72 22.13 -2.49
CA ALA A 8 -18.89 21.30 -1.64
C ALA A 8 -18.07 20.30 -2.49
N ALA A 9 -17.47 20.76 -3.57
CA ALA A 9 -16.44 20.10 -4.33
C ALA A 9 -15.11 20.60 -3.76
N GLY A 10 -14.79 20.17 -2.55
CA GLY A 10 -13.39 20.09 -2.15
C GLY A 10 -12.75 19.14 -3.14
N SER A 11 -12.07 19.70 -4.13
CA SER A 11 -11.35 18.94 -5.15
C SER A 11 -10.20 18.22 -4.47
N GLU A 12 -10.48 17.08 -3.86
CA GLU A 12 -9.47 16.03 -3.88
C GLU A 12 -9.18 15.81 -5.37
N GLU A 13 -8.00 16.25 -5.79
CA GLU A 13 -7.52 16.05 -7.15
C GLU A 13 -7.75 14.58 -7.48
N VAL A 14 -8.55 14.26 -8.50
CA VAL A 14 -8.74 12.86 -8.86
C VAL A 14 -7.39 12.36 -9.35
N VAL A 15 -6.89 11.26 -8.78
CA VAL A 15 -5.60 10.68 -9.21
C VAL A 15 -5.70 10.37 -10.70
N LEU A 16 -4.84 11.00 -11.49
CA LEU A 16 -4.88 10.85 -12.94
C LEU A 16 -4.34 9.48 -13.33
N LEU A 17 -4.73 9.00 -14.52
CA LEU A 17 -4.23 7.73 -15.06
C LEU A 17 -2.69 7.71 -15.10
N ARG A 18 -2.04 8.85 -15.39
CA ARG A 18 -0.57 8.97 -15.42
C ARG A 18 0.05 8.61 -14.07
N ASP A 19 -0.57 9.02 -12.97
CA ASP A 19 -0.05 8.83 -11.62
C ASP A 19 -0.20 7.36 -11.22
N TRP A 20 -1.30 6.73 -11.62
CA TRP A 20 -1.49 5.28 -11.48
C TRP A 20 -0.49 4.48 -12.31
N VAL A 21 -0.18 4.89 -13.55
CA VAL A 21 0.84 4.24 -14.37
C VAL A 21 2.21 4.32 -13.69
N VAL A 22 2.60 5.51 -13.20
CA VAL A 22 3.84 5.67 -12.42
C VAL A 22 3.82 4.79 -11.17
N ALA A 23 2.69 4.74 -10.47
CA ALA A 23 2.56 3.93 -9.27
C ALA A 23 2.74 2.43 -9.52
N LEU A 24 2.17 1.92 -10.61
CA LEU A 24 2.32 0.53 -11.03
C LEU A 24 3.75 0.20 -11.46
N ILE A 25 4.43 1.12 -12.18
CA ILE A 25 5.83 0.94 -12.56
C ILE A 25 6.73 0.88 -11.33
N LEU A 26 6.51 1.75 -10.35
CA LEU A 26 7.27 1.74 -9.10
C LEU A 26 7.02 0.46 -8.29
N MET A 27 5.77 -0.02 -8.24
CA MET A 27 5.42 -1.28 -7.59
C MET A 27 6.01 -2.52 -8.28
N ALA A 28 6.26 -2.46 -9.59
CA ALA A 28 6.91 -3.56 -10.31
C ALA A 28 8.34 -3.82 -9.81
N ILE A 29 8.98 -2.83 -9.18
CA ILE A 29 10.30 -2.96 -8.55
C ILE A 29 10.08 -3.21 -7.06
N PRO A 30 10.35 -4.42 -6.51
CA PRO A 30 9.92 -4.79 -5.16
C PRO A 30 10.42 -3.85 -4.06
N VAL A 31 11.70 -3.50 -4.08
CA VAL A 31 12.33 -2.64 -3.07
C VAL A 31 11.83 -1.21 -3.17
N VAL A 32 11.74 -0.67 -4.40
CA VAL A 32 11.27 0.70 -4.63
C VAL A 32 9.79 0.82 -4.31
N GLY A 33 8.96 -0.17 -4.70
CA GLY A 33 7.54 -0.23 -4.38
C GLY A 33 7.29 -0.18 -2.88
N PHE A 34 8.06 -0.94 -2.08
CA PHE A 34 7.96 -0.90 -0.62
C PHE A 34 8.30 0.48 -0.06
N ILE A 35 9.41 1.09 -0.51
CA ILE A 35 9.80 2.44 -0.08
C ILE A 35 8.74 3.48 -0.49
N MET A 36 8.20 3.39 -1.71
CA MET A 36 7.19 4.32 -2.22
C MET A 36 5.88 4.25 -1.42
N ILE A 37 5.47 3.07 -0.98
CA ILE A 37 4.31 2.90 -0.10
C ILE A 37 4.54 3.59 1.27
N LEU A 38 5.76 3.57 1.80
CA LEU A 38 6.09 4.32 3.02
C LEU A 38 6.06 5.83 2.77
N VAL A 39 6.69 6.28 1.68
CA VAL A 39 6.71 7.70 1.29
C VAL A 39 5.30 8.23 1.10
N TRP A 40 4.42 7.53 0.38
CA TRP A 40 3.03 7.95 0.19
C TRP A 40 2.19 7.88 1.45
N SER A 41 2.44 6.92 2.35
CA SER A 41 1.68 6.80 3.61
C SER A 41 1.94 7.96 4.57
N PHE A 42 3.17 8.49 4.59
CA PHE A 42 3.64 9.54 5.51
C PHE A 42 3.79 10.93 4.87
N SER A 43 3.74 11.03 3.55
CA SER A 43 3.81 12.33 2.85
C SER A 43 2.53 13.15 3.06
N ALA A 44 2.71 14.40 3.52
CA ALA A 44 1.62 15.36 3.71
C ALA A 44 1.12 16.00 2.40
N GLY A 45 1.95 15.98 1.34
CA GLY A 45 1.63 16.59 0.03
C GLY A 45 1.11 15.61 -1.02
N THR A 46 0.91 14.35 -0.67
CA THR A 46 0.42 13.32 -1.60
C THR A 46 -1.10 13.24 -1.62
N ASN A 47 -1.66 12.98 -2.81
CA ASN A 47 -3.08 12.74 -3.02
C ASN A 47 -3.68 11.76 -2.00
N VAL A 48 -4.86 12.08 -1.47
CA VAL A 48 -5.52 11.29 -0.42
C VAL A 48 -5.79 9.85 -0.87
N ASN A 49 -6.15 9.64 -2.14
CA ASN A 49 -6.40 8.31 -2.69
C ASN A 49 -5.13 7.45 -2.74
N LEU A 50 -3.99 8.01 -3.17
CA LEU A 50 -2.69 7.31 -3.17
C LEU A 50 -2.19 7.06 -1.74
N ARG A 51 -2.41 7.99 -0.82
CA ARG A 51 -2.07 7.81 0.60
C ARG A 51 -2.90 6.70 1.24
N ASN A 52 -4.20 6.61 0.93
CA ASN A 52 -5.07 5.55 1.42
C ASN A 52 -4.67 4.19 0.84
N PHE A 53 -4.38 4.14 -0.47
CA PHE A 53 -3.82 2.96 -1.12
C PHE A 53 -2.55 2.48 -0.39
N ALA A 54 -1.60 3.39 -0.15
CA ALA A 54 -0.35 3.07 0.50
C ALA A 54 -0.54 2.51 1.93
N ARG A 55 -1.42 3.12 2.73
CA ARG A 55 -1.77 2.62 4.07
C ARG A 55 -2.41 1.24 4.02
N ALA A 56 -3.32 1.00 3.08
CA ALA A 56 -3.93 -0.32 2.87
C ALA A 56 -2.87 -1.36 2.46
N SER A 57 -1.96 -1.01 1.55
CA SER A 57 -0.86 -1.87 1.14
C SER A 57 0.06 -2.25 2.30
N LEU A 58 0.35 -1.34 3.24
CA LEU A 58 1.14 -1.68 4.44
C LEU A 58 0.46 -2.73 5.32
N ILE A 59 -0.85 -2.62 5.50
CA ILE A 59 -1.63 -3.61 6.26
C ILE A 59 -1.58 -4.97 5.54
N VAL A 60 -1.81 -4.99 4.23
CA VAL A 60 -1.76 -6.23 3.42
C VAL A 60 -0.37 -6.87 3.47
N VAL A 61 0.70 -6.10 3.27
CA VAL A 61 2.08 -6.60 3.36
C VAL A 61 2.36 -7.18 4.74
N SER A 62 1.89 -6.53 5.81
CA SER A 62 2.07 -7.02 7.18
C SER A 62 1.35 -8.36 7.41
N ILE A 63 0.13 -8.50 6.90
CA ILE A 63 -0.63 -9.76 6.98
C ILE A 63 0.08 -10.87 6.19
N VAL A 64 0.49 -10.59 4.95
CA VAL A 64 1.19 -11.56 4.10
C VAL A 64 2.50 -12.00 4.76
N LEU A 65 3.28 -11.06 5.30
CA LEU A 65 4.52 -11.36 6.02
C LEU A 65 4.25 -12.27 7.23
N PHE A 66 3.21 -11.97 8.02
CA PHE A 66 2.83 -12.77 9.18
C PHE A 66 2.45 -14.21 8.79
N LEU A 67 1.66 -14.38 7.72
CA LEU A 67 1.32 -15.70 7.17
C LEU A 67 2.56 -16.46 6.66
N TYR A 68 3.48 -15.77 5.99
CA TYR A 68 4.75 -16.35 5.55
C TYR A 68 5.59 -16.86 6.72
N VAL A 69 5.68 -16.10 7.81
CA VAL A 69 6.42 -16.51 9.01
C VAL A 69 5.80 -17.77 9.62
N ILE A 70 4.47 -17.83 9.76
CA ILE A 70 3.78 -19.03 10.26
C ILE A 70 4.10 -20.24 9.38
N LEU A 71 3.94 -20.09 8.06
CA LEU A 71 4.20 -21.17 7.12
C LEU A 71 5.66 -21.64 7.18
N PHE A 72 6.60 -20.71 7.27
CA PHE A 72 8.03 -21.00 7.37
C PHE A 72 8.36 -21.80 8.64
N VAL A 73 7.77 -21.42 9.78
CA VAL A 73 7.93 -22.17 11.04
C VAL A 73 7.34 -23.58 10.93
N LEU A 74 6.13 -23.72 10.39
CA LEU A 74 5.48 -25.02 10.22
C LEU A 74 6.29 -25.96 9.30
N ILE A 75 6.77 -25.45 8.17
CA ILE A 75 7.62 -26.20 7.25
C ILE A 75 8.95 -26.55 7.92
N GLY A 76 9.58 -25.62 8.63
CA GLY A 76 10.83 -25.87 9.35
C GLY A 76 10.71 -26.95 10.41
N MET A 77 9.59 -26.97 11.15
CA MET A 77 9.28 -28.01 12.14
C MET A 77 9.00 -29.37 11.49
N ALA A 78 8.29 -29.40 10.36
CA ALA A 78 8.08 -30.63 9.62
C ALA A 78 9.40 -31.17 9.05
N ALA A 79 10.23 -30.31 8.44
CA ALA A 79 11.53 -30.69 7.89
C ALA A 79 12.49 -31.27 8.94
N SER A 80 12.49 -30.72 10.17
CA SER A 80 13.29 -31.26 11.26
C SER A 80 12.81 -32.61 11.76
N SER A 81 11.52 -32.95 11.62
CA SER A 81 11.00 -34.27 12.00
C SER A 81 11.45 -35.40 11.07
N TYR A 82 11.74 -35.13 9.80
CA TYR A 82 12.21 -36.13 8.84
C TYR A 82 13.73 -36.39 8.91
N THR A 83 14.47 -35.65 9.75
CA THR A 83 15.93 -35.72 9.85
C THR A 83 16.44 -36.60 11.02
N TYR A 84 15.56 -37.41 11.63
CA TYR A 84 15.88 -38.41 12.65
C TYR A 84 15.27 -39.77 12.31
#